data_AF-A0A5C7W810-F1
#
_entry.id   AF-A0A5C7W810-F1
#
_cell.length_a   1.000
_cell.length_b   1.000
_cell.length_c   1.000
_cell.angle_alpha   90.00
_cell.angle_beta   90.00
_cell.angle_gamma   90.00
#
_symmetry.space_group_name_H-M   'P 1'
#
loop_
_entity.id
_entity.type
_entity.pdbx_description
1 polymer ?
#
loop_
_entity_poly.entity_id
_entity_poly.type
_entity_poly.pdbx_seq_one_letter_code
_entity_poly.pdbx_strand_id
1 'polypeptide(L)' 'MSTDLSTPRTLYLLDDNDDFRATAKWWLSGAGYDVIDFGDAQAAIDALAALDAAALTRACL' A
#
# COMPACT_ATOMS: atom_id res chain seq x y z
N MET A 1 6.66 -24.69 8.85
CA MET A 1 6.25 -23.41 8.23
C MET A 1 7.42 -22.46 8.37
N SER A 2 8.22 -22.30 7.31
CA SER A 2 9.27 -21.27 7.31
C SER A 2 8.60 -19.95 6.95
N THR A 3 8.50 -19.04 7.91
CA THR A 3 8.26 -17.63 7.62
C THR A 3 9.55 -17.11 7.01
N ASP A 4 9.55 -16.98 5.68
CA ASP A 4 10.51 -16.12 5.01
C ASP A 4 10.34 -14.72 5.62
N LEU A 5 11.37 -14.23 6.33
CA LEU A 5 11.38 -12.91 6.98
C LEU A 5 11.56 -11.80 5.94
N SER A 6 10.92 -11.93 4.77
CA SER A 6 10.91 -10.88 3.77
C SER A 6 10.19 -9.67 4.36
N THR A 7 10.84 -8.52 4.32
CA THR A 7 10.21 -7.26 4.71
C THR A 7 8.91 -7.09 3.91
N PRO A 8 7.77 -6.76 4.55
CA PRO A 8 6.50 -6.57 3.86
C PRO A 8 6.64 -5.58 2.70
N ARG A 9 6.05 -5.93 1.56
CA ARG A 9 5.93 -5.02 0.40
C ARG A 9 4.84 -3.99 0.72
N THR A 10 5.02 -2.75 0.28
CA THR A 10 4.02 -1.69 0.50
C THR A 10 3.15 -1.54 -0.74
N LEU A 11 1.83 -1.64 -0.60
CA LEU A 11 0.85 -1.44 -1.66
C LEU A 11 0.15 -0.10 -1.47
N TYR A 12 0.11 0.70 -2.54
CA TYR A 12 -0.54 2.01 -2.56
C TYR A 12 -1.91 1.85 -3.25
N LEU A 13 -2.99 1.97 -2.49
CA LEU A 13 -4.37 1.79 -2.98
C LEU A 13 -5.03 3.15 -3.17
N LEU A 14 -5.58 3.43 -4.35
CA LEU A 14 -6.38 4.63 -4.61
C LEU A 14 -7.80 4.20 -5.01
N ASP A 15 -8.78 4.63 -4.24
CA ASP A 15 -10.20 4.43 -4.54
C ASP A 15 -11.05 5.48 -3.81
N ASP A 16 -11.99 6.12 -4.47
CA ASP A 16 -12.81 7.19 -3.87
C ASP A 16 -13.91 6.65 -2.94
N ASN A 17 -14.11 5.33 -2.88
CA ASN A 17 -15.09 4.68 -2.02
C ASN A 17 -14.48 4.18 -0.70
N ASP A 18 -14.90 4.79 0.41
CA ASP A 18 -14.40 4.48 1.76
C ASP A 18 -14.62 3.02 2.19
N ASP A 19 -15.79 2.45 1.87
CA ASP A 19 -16.14 1.07 2.24
C ASP A 19 -15.27 0.06 1.48
N PHE A 20 -15.00 0.35 0.21
CA PHE A 20 -14.11 -0.46 -0.61
C PHE A 20 -12.68 -0.40 -0.08
N ARG A 21 -12.15 0.80 0.21
CA ARG A 21 -10.78 0.94 0.77
C ARG A 21 -10.62 0.19 2.08
N ALA A 22 -11.59 0.27 2.99
CA ALA A 22 -11.56 -0.47 4.24
C ALA A 22 -11.52 -1.99 4.03
N THR A 23 -12.37 -2.49 3.12
CA THR A 23 -12.43 -3.92 2.78
C THR A 23 -11.15 -4.42 2.12
N ALA A 24 -10.67 -3.68 1.11
CA ALA A 24 -9.45 -4.01 0.38
C ALA A 24 -8.21 -3.97 1.30
N LYS A 25 -8.11 -2.96 2.16
CA LYS A 25 -7.04 -2.86 3.17
C LYS A 25 -7.04 -4.06 4.11
N TRP A 26 -8.20 -4.50 4.58
CA TRP A 26 -8.31 -5.69 5.44
C TRP A 26 -7.78 -6.95 4.74
N TRP A 27 -8.21 -7.22 3.50
CA TRP A 27 -7.74 -8.39 2.74
C TRP A 27 -6.24 -8.35 2.44
N LEU A 28 -5.74 -7.22 1.95
CA LEU A 28 -4.35 -7.09 1.52
C LEU A 28 -3.37 -7.09 2.69
N SER A 29 -3.77 -6.51 3.83
CA SER A 29 -3.00 -6.63 5.07
C SER A 29 -2.96 -8.07 5.56
N GLY A 30 -4.07 -8.81 5.46
CA GLY A 30 -4.12 -10.25 5.76
C GLY A 30 -3.24 -11.10 4.84
N ALA A 31 -2.97 -10.63 3.63
CA ALA A 31 -2.03 -11.26 2.69
C ALA A 31 -0.55 -10.89 2.93
N GLY A 32 -0.25 -10.04 3.91
CA GLY A 32 1.11 -9.68 4.31
C GLY A 32 1.67 -8.41 3.66
N TYR A 33 0.84 -7.61 3.00
CA TYR A 33 1.24 -6.28 2.52
C TYR A 33 1.10 -5.23 3.62
N ASP A 34 1.96 -4.22 3.59
CA ASP A 34 1.68 -2.94 4.22
C ASP A 34 0.85 -2.10 3.25
N VAL A 35 -0.31 -1.60 3.67
CA VAL A 35 -1.27 -0.95 2.75
C VAL A 35 -1.47 0.51 3.14
N ILE A 36 -1.13 1.38 2.20
CA ILE A 36 -1.36 2.83 2.29
C ILE A 36 -2.49 3.16 1.32
N ASP A 37 -3.63 3.60 1.83
CA ASP A 37 -4.83 3.87 1.04
C ASP A 37 -5.14 5.37 0.95
N PHE A 38 -5.62 5.81 -0.21
CA PHE A 38 -5.96 7.19 -0.53
C PHE A 38 -7.36 7.25 -1.12
N GLY A 39 -8.18 8.19 -0.64
CA GLY A 39 -9.45 8.55 -1.26
C GLY A 39 -9.34 9.67 -2.29
N ASP A 40 -8.17 10.30 -2.39
CA ASP A 40 -7.92 11.44 -3.26
C ASP A 40 -6.70 11.19 -4.15
N ALA A 41 -6.83 11.50 -5.43
CA ALA A 41 -5.79 11.25 -6.42
C ALA A 41 -4.57 12.15 -6.21
N GLN A 42 -4.77 13.40 -5.79
CA GLN A 42 -3.65 14.32 -5.56
C GLN A 42 -2.82 13.87 -4.37
N ALA A 43 -3.46 13.48 -3.27
CA ALA A 43 -2.80 12.91 -2.11
C ALA A 43 -1.97 11.66 -2.47
N ALA A 44 -2.49 10.79 -3.35
CA ALA A 44 -1.75 9.63 -3.83
C ALA A 44 -0.51 10.03 -4.65
N ILE A 45 -0.66 10.96 -5.59
CA ILE A 45 0.45 11.46 -6.42
C ILE A 45 1.53 12.09 -5.54
N ASP A 46 1.14 12.94 -4.58
CA ASP A 46 2.07 13.63 -3.68
C ASP A 46 2.84 12.62 -2.80
N ALA A 47 2.16 11.58 -2.31
CA ALA A 47 2.79 10.51 -1.55
C ALA A 47 3.79 9.71 -2.40
N LEU A 48 3.44 9.39 -3.64
CA LEU A 48 4.33 8.66 -4.56
C LEU A 48 5.54 9.50 -4.97
N ALA A 49 5.35 10.79 -5.22
CA ALA A 49 6.43 11.72 -5.56
C ALA A 49 7.43 11.92 -4.40
N ALA A 50 6.97 11.74 -3.16
CA ALA A 50 7.79 11.85 -1.96
C ALA A 50 8.59 10.58 -1.61
N LEU A 51 8.41 9.47 -2.34
CA LEU A 51 9.11 8.23 -2.05
C LEU A 51 10.61 8.35 -2.34
N ASP A 52 11.42 7.93 -1.38
CA ASP A 52 12.85 7.73 -1.60
C ASP A 52 13.14 6.41 -2.36
N ALA A 53 14.39 6.23 -2.77
CA ALA A 53 14.81 5.04 -3.51
C ALA A 53 14.56 3.74 -2.73
N ALA A 54 14.73 3.73 -1.41
CA ALA A 54 14.53 2.55 -0.58
C ALA A 54 13.04 2.18 -0.49
N ALA A 55 12.16 3.16 -0.35
CA ALA A 55 10.72 2.98 -0.39
C ALA A 55 10.24 2.47 -1.75
N LEU A 56 10.74 3.03 -2.85
CA LEU A 56 10.44 2.58 -4.21
C LEU A 56 10.80 1.11 -4.43
N THR A 57 11.95 0.64 -3.91
CA THR A 57 12.31 -0.78 -4.05
C THR A 57 11.33 -1.74 -3.39
N ARG A 58 10.55 -1.29 -2.40
CA ARG A 58 9.55 -2.09 -1.67
C ARG A 58 8.11 -1.82 -2.11
N ALA A 59 7.88 -0.75 -2.87
CA ALA A 59 6.57 -0.36 -3.36
C ALA A 59 6.06 -1.32 -4.44
N CYS A 60 4.82 -1.75 -4.31
CA CYS A 60 4.00 -2.31 -5.37
C CYS A 60 3.13 -1.17 -5.89
N LEU A 61 3.53 -0.61 -7.02
CA LEU A 61 2.80 0.44 -7.76
C LEU A 61 1.93 -0.18 -8.84
#